data_AF-A0A0F9NHM4-F1
#
_entry.id   AF-A0A0F9NHM4-F1
#
_cell.length_a   1.000
_cell.length_b   1.000
_cell.length_c   1.000
_cell.angle_alpha   90.00
_cell.angle_beta   90.00
_cell.angle_gamma   90.00
#
_symmetry.space_group_name_H-M   'P 1'
#
loop_
_entity.id
_entity.type
_entity.pdbx_description
1 polymer ?
#
loop_
_entity_poly.entity_id
_entity_poly.type
_entity_poly.pdbx_seq_one_letter_code
_entity_poly.pdbx_strand_id
1 'polypeptide(L)'
;MSSDAGLSLLREIERGADLAGLVAKCLTDLREPGKVRHSLEDIIRFRIMMIAAGYEDGNDATELRDDPAFKLALERDPETGAPLCS
;
A
#
# COMPACT_ATOMS: atom_id res chain seq x y z
N MET A 1 5.69 -10.02 19.59
CA MET A 1 6.06 -10.71 18.33
C MET A 1 4.79 -11.30 17.70
N SER A 2 3.99 -10.50 16.99
CA SER A 2 2.81 -10.97 16.21
C SER A 2 2.10 -9.78 15.50
N SER A 3 2.76 -9.10 14.57
CA SER A 3 2.09 -8.10 13.70
C SER A 3 2.49 -8.25 12.23
N ASP A 4 3.79 -8.38 11.96
CA ASP A 4 4.31 -8.38 10.58
C ASP A 4 3.97 -9.64 9.75
N ALA A 5 3.66 -10.75 10.43
CA ALA A 5 3.28 -12.00 9.76
C ALA A 5 1.97 -11.86 8.96
N GLY A 6 1.03 -11.04 9.44
CA GLY A 6 -0.24 -10.78 8.74
C GLY A 6 -0.02 -10.03 7.43
N LEU A 7 0.77 -8.95 7.48
CA LEU A 7 1.14 -8.18 6.29
C LEU A 7 1.95 -9.00 5.28
N SER A 8 2.83 -9.88 5.76
CA SER A 8 3.60 -10.78 4.89
C SER A 8 2.71 -11.77 4.14
N LEU A 9 1.69 -12.34 4.79
CA LEU A 9 0.70 -13.19 4.13
C LEU A 9 -0.13 -12.41 3.11
N LEU A 10 -0.59 -11.21 3.50
CA LEU A 10 -1.36 -10.33 2.62
C LEU A 10 -0.56 -9.90 1.40
N ARG A 11 0.73 -9.64 1.53
CA ARG A 11 1.64 -9.40 0.41
C ARG A 11 1.62 -10.54 -0.58
N GLU A 12 1.72 -11.78 -0.10
CA GLU A 12 1.72 -12.96 -0.98
C GLU A 12 0.38 -13.15 -1.70
N ILE A 13 -0.74 -12.85 -1.02
CA ILE A 13 -2.08 -12.84 -1.64
C ILE A 13 -2.16 -11.74 -2.70
N GLU A 14 -1.76 -10.52 -2.37
CA GLU A 14 -1.78 -9.38 -3.30
C GLU A 14 -0.91 -9.64 -4.54
N ARG A 15 0.29 -10.23 -4.37
CA ARG A 15 1.18 -10.59 -5.48
C ARG A 15 0.55 -11.63 -6.42
N GLY A 16 -0.24 -12.56 -5.88
CA GLY A 16 -0.91 -13.59 -6.67
C GLY A 16 -2.22 -13.12 -7.32
N ALA A 17 -2.98 -12.25 -6.63
CA ALA A 17 -4.31 -11.83 -7.06
C ALA A 17 -4.33 -10.51 -7.84
N ASP A 18 -3.31 -9.67 -7.68
CA ASP A 18 -3.27 -8.29 -8.21
C ASP A 18 -4.55 -7.51 -7.87
N LEU A 19 -5.01 -7.60 -6.62
CA LEU A 19 -6.29 -7.01 -6.23
C LEU A 19 -6.25 -5.49 -6.40
N ALA A 20 -5.14 -4.85 -6.04
CA ALA A 20 -5.00 -3.41 -6.25
C ALA A 20 -5.06 -3.03 -7.73
N GLY A 21 -4.42 -3.78 -8.63
CA GLY A 21 -4.45 -3.54 -10.07
C GLY A 21 -5.84 -3.76 -10.66
N LEU A 22 -6.56 -4.79 -10.21
CA LEU A 22 -7.95 -5.04 -10.61
C LEU A 22 -8.89 -3.91 -10.18
N VAL A 23 -8.77 -3.43 -8.94
CA VAL A 23 -9.59 -2.32 -8.44
C VAL A 23 -9.21 -1.01 -9.17
N ALA A 24 -7.92 -0.76 -9.40
CA ALA A 24 -7.46 0.43 -10.11
C ALA A 24 -8.05 0.52 -11.53
N LYS A 25 -8.13 -0.60 -12.26
CA LYS A 25 -8.72 -0.67 -13.61
C LYS A 25 -10.22 -0.36 -13.64
N CYS A 26 -10.93 -0.56 -12.53
CA CYS A 26 -12.34 -0.25 -12.38
C CYS A 26 -12.61 1.23 -12.07
N LEU A 27 -11.57 2.01 -11.78
CA LEU A 27 -11.69 3.41 -11.37
C LEU A 27 -11.12 4.34 -12.44
N THR A 28 -11.84 5.42 -12.73
CA THR A 28 -11.29 6.51 -13.53
C THR A 28 -10.44 7.39 -12.62
N ASP A 29 -9.15 7.52 -12.92
CA ASP A 29 -8.28 8.45 -12.21
C ASP A 29 -8.59 9.89 -12.64
N LEU A 30 -9.31 10.63 -11.79
CA LEU A 30 -9.71 12.01 -12.04
C LEU A 30 -8.62 13.02 -11.67
N ARG A 31 -7.47 12.56 -11.14
CA ARG A 31 -6.36 13.44 -10.78
C ARG A 31 -5.73 14.03 -12.04
N GLU A 32 -5.24 15.25 -11.93
CA GLU A 32 -4.53 15.91 -13.04
C GLU A 32 -3.24 15.13 -13.39
N PRO A 33 -3.09 14.60 -14.62
CA PRO A 33 -1.98 13.69 -14.95
C PRO A 33 -0.59 14.27 -14.66
N GLY A 34 -0.38 15.57 -14.88
CA GLY A 34 0.89 16.25 -14.60
C GLY A 34 1.26 16.35 -13.12
N LYS A 35 0.33 16.01 -12.21
CA LYS A 35 0.52 16.02 -10.75
C LYS A 35 0.49 14.60 -10.15
N VAL A 36 0.32 13.56 -10.96
CA VAL A 36 0.30 12.18 -10.49
C VAL A 36 1.73 11.71 -10.28
N ARG A 37 2.13 11.59 -9.00
CA ARG A 37 3.42 11.03 -8.60
C ARG A 37 3.36 9.52 -8.34
N HIS A 38 2.21 9.04 -7.86
CA HIS A 38 1.97 7.63 -7.53
C HIS A 38 0.78 7.12 -8.29
N SER A 39 0.91 5.91 -8.84
CA SER A 39 -0.19 5.28 -9.56
C SER A 39 -1.38 5.08 -8.63
N LEU A 40 -2.58 5.03 -9.21
CA LEU A 40 -3.79 4.74 -8.43
C LEU A 40 -3.69 3.34 -7.79
N GLU A 41 -3.04 2.41 -8.49
CA GLU A 41 -2.75 1.07 -8.02
C GLU A 41 -1.87 1.08 -6.76
N ASP A 42 -0.76 1.83 -6.74
CA ASP A 42 0.12 1.93 -5.55
C ASP A 42 -0.64 2.45 -4.33
N ILE A 43 -1.50 3.45 -4.54
CA ILE A 43 -2.33 4.03 -3.49
C ILE A 43 -3.34 3.00 -2.99
N ILE A 44 -4.05 2.32 -3.88
CA ILE A 44 -5.03 1.29 -3.51
C ILE A 44 -4.35 0.15 -2.77
N ARG A 45 -3.18 -0.31 -3.24
CA ARG A 45 -2.42 -1.39 -2.61
C ARG A 45 -2.04 -1.02 -1.18
N PHE A 46 -1.54 0.20 -0.97
CA PHE A 46 -1.24 0.69 0.36
C PHE A 46 -2.50 0.74 1.25
N ARG A 47 -3.64 1.18 0.73
CA ARG A 47 -4.90 1.20 1.50
C ARG A 47 -5.46 -0.18 1.80
N ILE A 48 -5.34 -1.16 0.91
CA ILE A 48 -5.70 -2.56 1.19
C ILE A 48 -4.91 -3.08 2.39
N MET A 49 -3.60 -2.85 2.42
CA MET A 49 -2.74 -3.27 3.54
C MET A 49 -3.12 -2.56 4.85
N MET A 50 -3.41 -1.26 4.80
CA MET A 50 -3.83 -0.50 5.99
C MET A 50 -5.16 -1.01 6.55
N ILE A 51 -6.18 -1.20 5.71
CA ILE A 51 -7.48 -1.73 6.13
C ILE A 51 -7.31 -3.11 6.76
N ALA A 52 -6.53 -3.98 6.12
CA ALA A 52 -6.31 -5.34 6.62
C ALA A 52 -5.51 -5.38 7.94
N ALA A 53 -4.71 -4.35 8.22
CA ALA A 53 -3.99 -4.16 9.48
C ALA A 53 -4.80 -3.42 10.56
N GLY A 54 -6.07 -3.05 10.30
CA GLY A 54 -6.94 -2.35 11.25
C GLY A 54 -6.80 -0.82 11.27
N TYR A 55 -6.29 -0.24 10.19
CA TYR A 55 -6.17 1.21 9.98
C TYR A 55 -7.14 1.71 8.89
N GLU A 56 -8.41 1.35 9.03
CA GLU A 56 -9.45 1.64 8.04
C GLU A 56 -9.75 3.14 7.87
N ASP A 57 -9.63 3.93 8.93
CA ASP A 57 -9.92 5.37 8.92
C ASP A 57 -8.87 6.20 8.14
N GLY A 58 -7.63 5.71 8.06
CA GLY A 58 -6.56 6.25 7.24
C GLY A 58 -5.83 7.47 7.78
N ASN A 59 -6.12 7.92 8.99
CA ASN A 59 -5.41 9.04 9.60
C ASN A 59 -3.91 8.74 9.82
N ASP A 60 -3.56 7.47 10.03
CA ASP A 60 -2.19 7.00 10.26
C ASP A 60 -1.39 6.80 8.95
N ALA A 61 -1.96 7.08 7.78
CA ALA A 61 -1.26 6.90 6.49
C ALA A 61 0.07 7.66 6.40
N THR A 62 0.14 8.82 7.05
CA THR A 62 1.35 9.65 7.09
C THR A 62 2.46 9.00 7.91
N GLU A 63 2.13 8.20 8.92
CA GLU A 63 3.11 7.49 9.75
C GLU A 63 3.44 6.13 9.11
N LEU A 64 2.43 5.36 8.71
CA LEU A 64 2.59 4.01 8.16
C LEU A 64 3.34 3.95 6.83
N ARG A 65 3.42 5.07 6.09
CA ARG A 65 4.24 5.16 4.87
C ARG A 65 5.73 4.89 5.11
N ASP A 66 6.18 5.14 6.33
CA ASP A 66 7.56 5.03 6.75
C ASP A 66 7.83 3.76 7.55
N ASP A 67 6.77 3.07 7.96
CA ASP A 67 6.82 1.86 8.76
C ASP A 67 7.55 0.73 8.00
N PRO A 68 8.58 0.10 8.62
CA PRO A 68 9.35 -0.98 8.01
C PRO A 68 8.53 -2.18 7.56
N ALA A 69 7.48 -2.55 8.32
CA ALA A 69 6.63 -3.70 7.98
C ALA A 69 5.76 -3.40 6.77
N PHE A 70 5.23 -2.17 6.65
CA PHE A 70 4.49 -1.73 5.46
C PHE A 70 5.40 -1.61 4.24
N LYS A 71 6.61 -1.06 4.40
CA LYS A 71 7.61 -1.03 3.32
C LYS A 71 7.90 -2.44 2.81
N LEU A 72 8.19 -3.38 3.72
CA LEU A 72 8.44 -4.77 3.36
C LEU A 72 7.22 -5.43 2.68
N ALA A 73 6.01 -5.20 3.20
CA ALA A 73 4.76 -5.73 2.65
C ALA A 73 4.47 -5.22 1.23
N LEU A 74 4.97 -4.04 0.89
CA LEU A 74 4.81 -3.39 -0.41
C LEU A 74 6.10 -3.43 -1.24
N GLU A 75 6.94 -4.43 -0.97
CA GLU A 75 8.14 -4.76 -1.75
C GLU A 75 9.17 -3.62 -1.82
N ARG A 76 9.20 -2.81 -0.77
CA ARG A 76 10.19 -1.77 -0.53
C ARG A 76 11.18 -2.24 0.54
N ASP A 77 12.43 -1.84 0.40
CA ASP A 77 13.43 -2.00 1.45
C ASP A 77 12.95 -1.35 2.78
N PRO A 78 12.94 -2.07 3.90
CA PRO A 78 12.36 -1.59 5.16
C PRO A 78 13.15 -0.44 5.81
N GLU A 79 14.47 -0.35 5.55
CA GLU A 79 15.35 0.62 6.21
C GLU A 79 15.65 1.83 5.32
N THR A 80 15.93 1.58 4.04
CA THR A 80 16.44 2.57 3.09
C THR A 80 15.43 2.89 1.99
N GLY A 81 14.34 2.13 1.92
CA GLY A 81 13.29 2.33 0.94
C GLY A 81 12.59 3.68 1.07
N ALA A 82 12.34 4.33 -0.07
CA ALA A 82 11.58 5.57 -0.08
C ALA A 82 10.17 5.39 0.52
N PRO A 83 9.63 6.41 1.21
CA PRO A 83 8.33 6.29 1.85
C PRO A 83 7.24 5.97 0.83
N LEU A 84 6.27 5.15 1.23
CA LEU A 84 5.17 4.72 0.38
C LEU A 84 4.29 5.91 0.02
N CYS A 85 3.93 6.06 -1.26
CA CYS A 85 3.03 7.12 -1.74
C CYS A 85 3.45 8.58 -1.36
N SER A 86 4.75 8.93 -1.36
CA SER A 86 5.34 10.24 -0.94
C SER A 86 5.52 11.34 -1.95
#